data_AF-A0A3Q3H3Y4-F1
#
_entry.id   AF-A0A3Q3H3Y4-F1
#
_cell.length_a   1.000
_cell.length_b   1.000
_cell.length_c   1.000
_cell.angle_alpha   90.00
_cell.angle_beta   90.00
_cell.angle_gamma   90.00
#
_symmetry.space_group_name_H-M   'P 1'
#
loop_
_entity.id
_entity.type
_entity.pdbx_description
1 polymer ?
#
loop_
_entity_poly.entity_id
_entity_poly.type
_entity_poly.pdbx_seq_one_letter_code
_entity_poly.pdbx_strand_id
1 'polypeptide(L)'
;MTLSDSTYFSLREAAGLRFITYIFITCFHTVFSPRLSSCNLTERSCGALSSILRTQSCSLRELDLNNNDLQDSGVQLLSTTLQSPHCRLETLQVDIYGCLITEKGCRSLASALTSNPSHLKELDLSYNHPGITGLTLLTGLQNSQSKLDTLRYDEIFVCLGHTRG
;
A
#
# COMPACT_ATOMS: atom_id res chain seq x y z
N MET A 1 -26.58 -20.40 10.70
CA MET A 1 -27.05 -19.00 10.67
C MET A 1 -25.96 -18.19 9.99
N THR A 2 -26.07 -17.99 8.68
CA THR A 2 -25.12 -17.18 7.90
C THR A 2 -25.43 -15.71 8.16
N LEU A 3 -24.44 -14.94 8.62
CA LEU A 3 -24.56 -13.48 8.68
C LEU A 3 -24.84 -12.97 7.27
N SER A 4 -25.70 -11.96 7.11
CA SER A 4 -25.86 -11.31 5.80
C SER A 4 -24.54 -10.64 5.42
N ASP A 5 -24.22 -10.62 4.12
CA ASP A 5 -22.98 -10.05 3.60
C ASP A 5 -22.73 -8.63 4.10
N SER A 6 -23.80 -7.85 4.30
CA SER A 6 -23.76 -6.50 4.88
C SER A 6 -23.29 -6.45 6.34
N THR A 7 -23.75 -7.36 7.19
CA THR A 7 -23.38 -7.40 8.62
C THR A 7 -21.96 -7.95 8.80
N TYR A 8 -21.56 -8.89 7.94
CA TYR A 8 -20.19 -9.39 7.88
C TYR A 8 -19.21 -8.30 7.43
N PHE A 9 -19.57 -7.52 6.40
CA PHE A 9 -18.78 -6.39 5.91
C PHE A 9 -18.59 -5.31 6.99
N SER A 10 -19.65 -4.88 7.67
CA SER A 10 -19.57 -3.86 8.72
C SER A 10 -18.75 -4.30 9.94
N LEU A 11 -18.79 -5.57 10.33
CA LEU A 11 -17.95 -6.10 11.42
C LEU A 11 -16.46 -6.12 11.06
N ARG A 12 -16.13 -6.42 9.79
CA ARG A 12 -14.73 -6.38 9.30
C ARG A 12 -14.21 -4.94 9.16
N GLU A 13 -15.00 -4.02 8.63
CA GLU A 13 -14.65 -2.60 8.56
C GLU A 13 -14.41 -2.01 9.97
N ALA A 14 -15.29 -2.33 10.93
CA ALA A 14 -15.12 -1.94 12.34
C ALA A 14 -13.88 -2.57 13.00
N ALA A 15 -13.50 -3.79 12.61
CA ALA A 15 -12.25 -4.41 13.04
C ALA A 15 -11.02 -3.70 12.43
N GLY A 16 -11.05 -3.33 11.15
CA GLY A 16 -10.02 -2.54 10.49
C GLY A 16 -9.76 -1.19 11.18
N LEU A 17 -10.83 -0.47 11.55
CA LEU A 17 -10.73 0.77 12.34
C LEU A 17 -10.14 0.53 13.75
N ARG A 18 -10.46 -0.59 14.41
CA ARG A 18 -9.86 -0.97 15.70
C ARG A 18 -8.36 -1.23 15.57
N PHE A 19 -7.90 -1.81 14.46
CA PHE A 19 -6.48 -2.01 14.20
C PHE A 19 -5.73 -0.74 13.78
N ILE A 20 -6.38 0.21 13.11
CA ILE A 20 -5.80 1.56 12.89
C ILE A 20 -5.57 2.27 14.23
N THR A 21 -6.52 2.17 15.17
CA THR A 21 -6.33 2.64 16.55
C THR A 21 -5.22 1.88 17.27
N TYR A 22 -5.04 0.58 17.00
CA TYR A 22 -3.92 -0.19 17.53
C TYR A 22 -2.55 0.26 16.96
N ILE A 23 -2.47 0.61 15.67
CA ILE A 23 -1.26 1.22 15.07
C ILE A 23 -1.02 2.59 15.70
N PHE A 24 -2.06 3.39 15.93
CA PHE A 24 -1.93 4.66 16.65
C PHE A 24 -1.33 4.49 18.05
N ILE A 25 -1.57 3.36 18.73
CA ILE A 25 -1.02 3.06 20.06
C ILE A 25 0.40 2.44 19.97
N THR A 26 0.62 1.51 19.03
CA THR A 26 1.86 0.73 18.93
C THR A 26 3.00 1.44 18.21
N CYS A 27 2.70 2.41 17.32
CA CYS A 27 3.72 3.28 16.70
C CYS A 27 4.59 4.03 17.71
N PHE A 28 4.13 4.16 18.97
CA PHE A 28 4.84 4.82 20.07
C PHE A 28 5.68 3.88 20.94
N HIS A 29 5.54 2.54 20.84
CA HIS A 29 6.13 1.63 21.83
C HIS A 29 6.90 0.42 21.28
N THR A 30 6.69 -0.04 20.03
CA THR A 30 7.38 -1.24 19.51
C THR A 30 7.56 -1.24 17.99
N VAL A 31 8.70 -1.77 17.52
CA VAL A 31 8.93 -2.12 16.10
C VAL A 31 8.13 -3.39 15.78
N PHE A 32 6.83 -3.22 15.54
CA PHE A 32 5.94 -4.30 15.12
C PHE A 32 5.54 -4.06 13.67
N SER A 33 5.53 -5.10 12.84
CA SER A 33 5.05 -5.06 11.45
C SER A 33 3.53 -5.36 11.46
N PRO A 34 2.64 -4.35 11.48
CA PRO A 34 1.21 -4.58 11.48
C PRO A 34 0.82 -5.27 10.19
N ARG A 35 0.42 -6.54 10.32
CA ARG A 35 -0.28 -7.28 9.28
C ARG A 35 -1.74 -6.83 9.32
N LEU A 36 -2.07 -5.87 8.48
CA LEU A 36 -3.45 -5.44 8.21
C LEU A 36 -4.05 -6.20 7.03
N SER A 37 -3.47 -7.37 6.71
CA SER A 37 -3.94 -8.23 5.66
C SER A 37 -5.39 -8.66 5.92
N SER A 38 -6.26 -8.61 4.91
CA SER A 38 -7.66 -9.07 5.02
C SER A 38 -8.51 -8.28 6.05
N CYS A 39 -8.15 -7.04 6.35
CA CYS A 39 -8.87 -6.19 7.32
C CYS A 39 -10.05 -5.41 6.73
N ASN A 40 -10.40 -5.64 5.46
CA ASN A 40 -11.49 -4.93 4.76
C ASN A 40 -11.28 -3.40 4.78
N LEU A 41 -10.01 -2.99 4.68
CA LEU A 41 -9.62 -1.60 4.59
C LEU A 41 -10.03 -1.04 3.23
N THR A 42 -10.37 0.24 3.21
CA THR A 42 -10.76 0.98 2.01
C THR A 42 -9.89 2.23 1.86
N GLU A 43 -10.11 3.03 0.81
CA GLU A 43 -9.47 4.35 0.66
C GLU A 43 -9.53 5.19 1.95
N ARG A 44 -10.66 5.20 2.67
CA ARG A 44 -10.80 5.99 3.91
C ARG A 44 -9.80 5.56 4.97
N SER A 45 -9.56 4.25 5.06
CA SER A 45 -8.56 3.67 5.95
C SER A 45 -7.14 4.10 5.57
N CYS A 46 -6.82 4.19 4.27
CA CYS A 46 -5.56 4.75 3.82
C CYS A 46 -5.36 6.20 4.28
N GLY A 47 -6.40 7.04 4.25
CA GLY A 47 -6.31 8.41 4.76
C GLY A 47 -5.93 8.48 6.25
N ALA A 48 -6.52 7.61 7.07
CA ALA A 48 -6.17 7.52 8.49
C ALA A 48 -4.74 7.00 8.70
N LEU A 49 -4.35 5.92 7.99
CA LEU A 49 -2.99 5.38 8.02
C LEU A 49 -1.96 6.42 7.58
N SER A 50 -2.23 7.17 6.52
CA SER A 50 -1.40 8.27 6.04
C SER A 50 -1.16 9.33 7.12
N SER A 51 -2.19 9.73 7.86
CA SER A 51 -2.05 10.69 8.96
C SER A 51 -1.09 10.18 10.05
N ILE A 52 -1.21 8.89 10.40
CA ILE A 52 -0.36 8.26 11.42
C ILE A 52 1.09 8.15 10.96
N LEU A 53 1.31 7.64 9.74
CA LEU A 53 2.63 7.41 9.16
C LEU A 53 3.43 8.71 8.93
N ARG A 54 2.76 9.85 8.77
CA ARG A 54 3.40 11.17 8.66
C ARG A 54 3.77 11.78 10.02
N THR A 55 3.33 11.19 11.13
CA THR A 55 3.65 11.70 12.46
C THR A 55 5.11 11.40 12.80
N GLN A 56 5.84 12.38 13.34
CA GLN A 56 7.28 12.26 13.65
C GLN A 56 7.62 11.11 14.62
N SER A 57 6.68 10.75 15.49
CA SER A 57 6.83 9.64 16.44
C SER A 57 6.63 8.26 15.81
N CYS A 58 6.12 8.19 14.58
CA CYS A 58 5.88 6.92 13.92
C CYS A 58 7.21 6.23 13.59
N SER A 59 7.40 5.05 14.16
CA SER A 59 8.60 4.22 13.99
C SER A 59 8.40 3.03 13.05
N LEU A 60 7.26 2.99 12.35
CA LEU A 60 6.87 1.86 11.52
C LEU A 60 7.81 1.67 10.32
N ARG A 61 8.31 0.44 10.16
CA ARG A 61 9.21 0.05 9.07
C ARG A 61 8.56 -0.85 8.03
N GLU A 62 7.60 -1.66 8.43
CA GLU A 62 6.97 -2.63 7.55
C GLU A 62 5.46 -2.51 7.67
N LEU A 63 4.76 -2.56 6.55
CA LEU A 63 3.31 -2.48 6.49
C LEU A 63 2.78 -3.45 5.44
N ASP A 64 1.96 -4.39 5.91
CA ASP A 64 1.26 -5.37 5.08
C ASP A 64 -0.22 -4.99 5.03
N LEU A 65 -0.67 -4.59 3.83
CA LEU A 65 -2.04 -4.19 3.51
C LEU A 65 -2.72 -5.17 2.55
N ASN A 66 -2.22 -6.41 2.47
CA ASN A 66 -2.67 -7.38 1.49
C ASN A 66 -4.18 -7.69 1.62
N ASN A 67 -4.86 -8.09 0.56
CA ASN A 67 -6.29 -8.44 0.59
C ASN A 67 -7.22 -7.35 1.17
N ASN A 68 -7.02 -6.09 0.75
CA ASN A 68 -7.87 -4.94 1.07
C ASN A 68 -8.30 -4.19 -0.20
N ASP A 69 -9.45 -3.51 -0.17
CA ASP A 69 -10.00 -2.77 -1.34
C ASP A 69 -9.54 -1.32 -1.35
N LEU A 70 -8.22 -1.13 -1.55
CA LEU A 70 -7.59 0.20 -1.45
C LEU A 70 -7.82 1.07 -2.69
N GLN A 71 -7.86 0.46 -3.88
CA GLN A 71 -7.94 1.11 -5.19
C GLN A 71 -6.79 2.09 -5.46
N ASP A 72 -6.77 2.71 -6.64
CA ASP A 72 -5.76 3.72 -6.98
C ASP A 72 -5.80 4.94 -6.03
N SER A 73 -6.98 5.28 -5.48
CA SER A 73 -7.13 6.41 -4.56
C SER A 73 -6.45 6.15 -3.22
N GLY A 74 -6.61 4.95 -2.65
CA GLY A 74 -5.91 4.56 -1.43
C GLY A 74 -4.39 4.56 -1.61
N VAL A 75 -3.91 4.05 -2.76
CA VAL A 75 -2.47 4.06 -3.09
C VAL A 75 -1.93 5.48 -3.29
N GLN A 76 -2.72 6.40 -3.86
CA GLN A 76 -2.33 7.81 -3.98
C GLN A 76 -2.12 8.44 -2.61
N LEU A 77 -3.00 8.18 -1.63
CA LEU A 77 -2.84 8.66 -0.25
C LEU A 77 -1.56 8.12 0.38
N LEU A 78 -1.29 6.81 0.23
CA LEU A 78 -0.04 6.19 0.69
C LEU A 78 1.18 6.78 -0.02
N SER A 79 1.09 7.09 -1.32
CA SER A 79 2.17 7.71 -2.10
C SER A 79 2.54 9.09 -1.55
N THR A 80 1.55 9.92 -1.21
CA THR A 80 1.82 11.23 -0.56
C THR A 80 2.48 11.08 0.81
N THR A 81 2.22 9.96 1.50
CA THR A 81 2.81 9.63 2.79
C THR A 81 4.28 9.25 2.67
N LEU A 82 4.62 8.43 1.67
CA LEU A 82 6.00 8.00 1.40
C LEU A 82 6.93 9.18 1.06
N GLN A 83 6.39 10.27 0.52
CA GLN A 83 7.14 11.51 0.26
C GLN A 83 7.43 12.33 1.53
N SER A 84 6.79 11.99 2.65
CA SER A 84 6.93 12.76 3.88
C SER A 84 8.27 12.44 4.57
N PRO A 85 9.01 13.46 5.04
CA PRO A 85 10.30 13.25 5.73
C PRO A 85 10.19 12.50 7.06
N HIS A 86 8.97 12.38 7.60
CA HIS A 86 8.69 11.63 8.82
C HIS A 86 8.34 10.17 8.54
N CYS A 87 8.03 9.82 7.29
CA CYS A 87 7.72 8.45 6.94
C CYS A 87 8.99 7.61 6.97
N ARG A 88 8.94 6.52 7.73
CA ARG A 88 10.07 5.64 8.02
C ARG A 88 9.92 4.26 7.40
N LEU A 89 8.89 4.08 6.57
CA LEU A 89 8.53 2.80 5.99
C LEU A 89 9.62 2.32 5.02
N GLU A 90 10.06 1.09 5.23
CA GLU A 90 11.07 0.39 4.44
C GLU A 90 10.43 -0.72 3.58
N THR A 91 9.35 -1.34 4.06
CA THR A 91 8.63 -2.41 3.34
C THR A 91 7.15 -2.09 3.25
N LEU A 92 6.60 -2.13 2.02
CA LEU A 92 5.17 -1.99 1.75
C LEU A 92 4.69 -3.17 0.91
N GLN A 93 3.71 -3.90 1.42
CA GLN A 93 3.05 -5.00 0.72
C GLN A 93 1.58 -4.64 0.52
N VAL A 94 1.12 -4.72 -0.74
CA VAL A 94 -0.27 -4.47 -1.14
C VAL A 94 -0.78 -5.57 -2.09
N ASP A 95 -0.42 -6.83 -1.78
CA ASP A 95 -0.71 -8.00 -2.60
C ASP A 95 -2.15 -8.57 -2.47
N ILE A 96 -2.64 -9.05 -3.62
CA ILE A 96 -3.77 -9.94 -3.93
C ILE A 96 -5.23 -9.66 -3.48
N TYR A 97 -6.15 -10.08 -4.38
CA TYR A 97 -7.63 -10.06 -4.34
C TYR A 97 -8.29 -8.79 -3.79
N GLY A 98 -8.10 -7.68 -4.49
CA GLY A 98 -9.01 -6.54 -4.31
C GLY A 98 -8.36 -5.17 -4.19
N CYS A 99 -7.03 -5.06 -4.14
CA CYS A 99 -6.42 -3.72 -4.13
C CYS A 99 -6.69 -2.94 -5.42
N LEU A 100 -7.04 -3.62 -6.53
CA LEU A 100 -7.45 -3.04 -7.82
C LEU A 100 -6.51 -1.92 -8.30
N ILE A 101 -5.21 -2.06 -8.01
CA ILE A 101 -4.20 -1.06 -8.36
C ILE A 101 -3.93 -1.16 -9.85
N THR A 102 -4.10 -0.03 -10.55
CA THR A 102 -3.87 0.09 -11.99
C THR A 102 -2.55 0.82 -12.26
N GLU A 103 -2.30 1.12 -13.54
CA GLU A 103 -1.22 2.01 -13.95
C GLU A 103 -1.22 3.35 -13.17
N LYS A 104 -2.41 3.88 -12.85
CA LYS A 104 -2.52 5.18 -12.18
C LYS A 104 -1.92 5.14 -10.79
N GLY A 105 -2.25 4.14 -9.97
CA GLY A 105 -1.66 3.95 -8.64
C GLY A 105 -0.15 3.71 -8.72
N CYS A 106 0.31 2.93 -9.70
CA CYS A 106 1.74 2.66 -9.89
C CYS A 106 2.54 3.92 -10.26
N ARG A 107 1.96 4.80 -11.08
CA ARG A 107 2.56 6.10 -11.41
C ARG A 107 2.71 6.99 -10.17
N SER A 108 1.71 6.98 -9.29
CA SER A 108 1.77 7.72 -8.02
C SER A 108 2.86 7.17 -7.09
N LEU A 109 2.95 5.84 -6.97
CA LEU A 109 4.02 5.18 -6.21
C LEU A 109 5.39 5.54 -6.78
N ALA A 110 5.55 5.44 -8.11
CA ALA A 110 6.83 5.75 -8.74
C ALA A 110 7.26 7.21 -8.49
N SER A 111 6.33 8.16 -8.63
CA SER A 111 6.58 9.57 -8.30
C SER A 111 7.00 9.74 -6.83
N ALA A 112 6.36 9.04 -5.90
CA ALA A 112 6.71 9.11 -4.49
C ALA A 112 8.11 8.54 -4.20
N LEU A 113 8.47 7.43 -4.84
CA LEU A 113 9.77 6.78 -4.64
C LEU A 113 10.93 7.53 -5.29
N THR A 114 10.68 8.28 -6.37
CA THR A 114 11.68 9.24 -6.91
C THR A 114 11.85 10.48 -6.05
N SER A 115 10.88 10.80 -5.19
CA SER A 115 10.91 12.00 -4.37
C SER A 115 11.78 11.72 -3.12
N ASN A 116 12.86 12.48 -2.95
CA ASN A 116 13.70 12.40 -1.77
C ASN A 116 13.06 13.27 -0.66
N PRO A 117 12.74 12.74 0.54
CA PRO A 117 13.15 11.45 1.10
C PRO A 117 12.13 10.33 0.91
N SER A 118 12.55 9.26 0.23
CA SER A 118 11.92 7.95 0.34
C SER A 118 12.88 6.99 1.06
N HIS A 119 12.32 6.21 1.98
CA HIS A 119 13.03 5.18 2.74
C HIS A 119 12.65 3.76 2.30
N LEU A 120 11.72 3.63 1.35
CA LEU A 120 11.21 2.34 0.92
C LEU A 120 12.28 1.56 0.17
N LYS A 121 12.52 0.32 0.61
CA LYS A 121 13.47 -0.65 0.06
C LYS A 121 12.77 -1.83 -0.61
N GLU A 122 11.61 -2.22 -0.09
CA GLU A 122 10.85 -3.35 -0.61
C GLU A 122 9.42 -2.92 -0.94
N LEU A 123 8.99 -3.20 -2.17
CA LEU A 123 7.63 -3.00 -2.64
C LEU A 123 7.11 -4.28 -3.29
N ASP A 124 6.00 -4.79 -2.76
CA ASP A 124 5.30 -5.94 -3.32
C ASP A 124 3.96 -5.52 -3.94
N LEU A 125 3.86 -5.66 -5.26
CA LEU A 125 2.68 -5.40 -6.09
C LEU A 125 2.14 -6.67 -6.75
N SER A 126 2.54 -7.85 -6.27
CA SER A 126 2.06 -9.12 -6.82
C SER A 126 0.53 -9.15 -6.89
N TYR A 127 0.00 -9.73 -7.96
CA TYR A 127 -1.42 -9.83 -8.27
C TYR A 127 -2.18 -8.50 -8.40
N ASN A 128 -1.50 -7.42 -8.77
CA ASN A 128 -2.13 -6.17 -9.23
C ASN A 128 -2.02 -6.02 -10.75
N HIS A 129 -2.63 -4.95 -11.30
CA HIS A 129 -2.58 -4.64 -12.74
C HIS A 129 -1.77 -3.36 -13.00
N PRO A 130 -0.45 -3.35 -12.70
CA PRO A 130 0.37 -2.14 -12.83
C PRO A 130 0.47 -1.62 -14.26
N GLY A 131 0.13 -2.46 -15.26
CA GLY A 131 0.25 -2.12 -16.67
C GLY A 131 1.70 -1.96 -17.13
N ILE A 132 1.92 -1.94 -18.45
CA ILE A 132 3.25 -1.83 -19.04
C ILE A 132 3.93 -0.51 -18.61
N THR A 133 3.19 0.60 -18.66
CA THR A 133 3.73 1.92 -18.32
C THR A 133 4.07 2.03 -16.83
N GLY A 134 3.19 1.56 -15.96
CA GLY A 134 3.40 1.61 -14.51
C GLY A 134 4.59 0.77 -14.08
N LEU A 135 4.74 -0.42 -14.67
CA LEU A 135 5.93 -1.24 -14.45
C LEU A 135 7.20 -0.62 -14.98
N THR A 136 7.18 -0.07 -16.19
CA THR A 136 8.36 0.59 -16.77
C THR A 136 8.87 1.71 -15.85
N LEU A 137 7.95 2.47 -15.24
CA LEU A 137 8.30 3.49 -14.25
C LEU A 137 8.92 2.89 -12.99
N LEU A 138 8.31 1.85 -12.42
CA LEU A 138 8.76 1.22 -11.18
C LEU A 138 10.09 0.46 -11.33
N THR A 139 10.27 -0.30 -12.39
CA THR A 139 11.54 -0.99 -12.70
C THR A 139 12.66 0.01 -13.02
N GLY A 140 12.31 1.18 -13.57
CA GLY A 140 13.25 2.29 -13.75
C GLY A 140 13.86 2.81 -12.45
N LEU A 141 13.16 2.66 -11.32
CA LEU A 141 13.62 3.13 -10.00
C LEU A 141 14.78 2.31 -9.45
N GLN A 142 14.81 1.01 -9.71
CA GLN A 142 15.88 0.11 -9.28
C GLN A 142 17.24 0.50 -9.90
N ASN A 143 17.21 1.26 -11.01
CA ASN A 143 18.39 1.77 -11.71
C ASN A 143 18.68 3.26 -11.41
N SER A 144 17.96 3.88 -10.47
CA SER A 144 18.05 5.32 -10.15
C SER A 144 18.57 5.56 -8.72
N GLN A 145 18.61 6.81 -8.28
CA GLN A 145 18.94 7.25 -6.91
C GLN A 145 17.88 6.85 -5.85
N SER A 146 16.92 5.99 -6.22
CA SER A 146 15.91 5.49 -5.29
C SER A 146 16.54 4.43 -4.37
N LYS A 147 16.01 4.28 -3.15
CA LYS A 147 16.48 3.24 -2.20
C LYS A 147 15.78 1.89 -2.40
N LEU A 148 14.98 1.76 -3.46
CA LEU A 148 14.18 0.57 -3.71
C LEU A 148 15.07 -0.56 -4.22
N ASP A 149 15.35 -1.53 -3.36
CA ASP A 149 16.20 -2.69 -3.67
C ASP A 149 15.37 -3.81 -4.31
N THR A 150 14.18 -4.07 -3.78
CA THR A 150 13.31 -5.19 -4.19
C THR A 150 11.96 -4.69 -4.67
N LEU A 151 11.61 -5.07 -5.90
CA LEU A 151 10.28 -4.90 -6.47
C LEU A 151 9.74 -6.29 -6.85
N ARG A 152 8.60 -6.68 -6.28
CA ARG A 152 7.89 -7.93 -6.64
C ARG A 152 6.61 -7.59 -7.40
N TYR A 153 6.39 -8.28 -8.52
CA TYR A 153 5.20 -8.14 -9.37
C TYR A 153 5.01 -9.42 -10.18
N ASP A 154 3.79 -9.66 -10.64
CA ASP A 154 3.46 -10.81 -11.48
C ASP A 154 3.44 -10.44 -12.97
N GLU A 155 4.31 -11.07 -13.76
CA GLU A 155 4.42 -10.83 -15.20
C GLU A 155 3.12 -11.12 -15.98
N ILE A 156 2.28 -12.03 -15.46
CA ILE A 156 1.03 -12.46 -16.10
C ILE A 156 0.03 -11.29 -16.22
N PHE A 157 0.01 -10.38 -15.24
CA PHE A 157 -0.95 -9.27 -15.19
C PHE A 157 -0.45 -7.99 -15.89
N VAL A 158 0.76 -8.02 -16.48
CA VAL A 158 1.38 -6.90 -17.20
C VAL A 158 0.80 -6.74 -18.60
N CYS A 159 0.51 -7.86 -19.27
CA CYS A 159 0.07 -7.90 -20.67
C CYS A 159 -1.46 -7.88 -20.86
N LEU A 160 -2.24 -8.07 -19.79
CA LEU A 160 -3.71 -8.14 -19.88
C LEU A 160 -4.38 -6.78 -20.15
N GLY A 161 -3.62 -5.68 -20.22
CA GLY A 161 -4.12 -4.35 -20.60
C GLY A 161 -4.38 -4.14 -22.10
N HIS A 162 -4.06 -5.11 -22.98
CA HIS A 162 -4.16 -4.93 -24.44
C HIS A 162 -5.11 -5.87 -25.19
N THR A 163 -5.99 -6.63 -24.52
CA THR A 163 -6.97 -7.46 -25.24
C THR A 163 -8.38 -7.31 -24.69
N ARG A 164 -9.07 -6.26 -25.16
CA ARG A 164 -10.51 -6.31 -25.50
C ARG A 164 -10.77 -5.37 -26.68
N GLY A 165 -10.58 -5.91 -27.89
CA GLY A 165 -11.30 -5.48 -29.09
C GLY A 165 -12.52 -6.37 -29.29
#